data_AF-A0A976CMX8-F1
#
_entry.id   AF-A0A976CMX8-F1
#
_cell.length_a   1.000
_cell.length_b   1.000
_cell.length_c   1.000
_cell.angle_alpha   90.00
_cell.angle_beta   90.00
_cell.angle_gamma   90.00
#
_symmetry.space_group_name_H-M   'P 1'
#
loop_
_entity.id
_entity.type
_entity.pdbx_description
1 polymer ?
#
loop_
_entity_poly.entity_id
_entity_poly.type
_entity_poly.pdbx_seq_one_letter_code
_entity_poly.pdbx_strand_id
1 'polypeptide(L)' 'MTRLKEILKSVEFVVDGNGKKKAAQLSISAWEALLDWIEDREDEQIFKTAMDQLQKVGGSPEKAGWLDWEAVKDEWDED' A
#
# COMPACT_ATOMS: atom_id res chain seq x y z
N MET A 1 10.97 13.21 3.77
CA MET A 1 9.76 12.61 3.16
C MET A 1 9.42 13.40 1.90
N THR A 2 9.90 12.95 0.75
CA THR A 2 9.61 13.58 -0.55
C THR A 2 8.15 13.31 -0.88
N ARG A 3 7.36 14.35 -1.18
CA ARG A 3 5.95 14.16 -1.56
C ARG A 3 5.92 13.46 -2.92
N LEU A 4 5.13 12.40 -3.08
CA LEU A 4 4.95 11.63 -4.34
C LEU A 4 4.85 12.51 -5.59
N LYS A 5 4.22 13.68 -5.49
CA LYS A 5 4.10 14.64 -6.59
C LYS A 5 5.45 15.11 -7.14
N GLU A 6 6.48 15.22 -6.31
CA GLU A 6 7.83 15.58 -6.75
C GLU A 6 8.54 14.40 -7.41
N ILE A 7 8.25 13.17 -6.98
CA ILE A 7 8.73 11.93 -7.61
C ILE A 7 8.13 11.75 -9.01
N LEU A 8 6.83 11.98 -9.16
CA LEU A 8 6.16 11.87 -10.47
C LEU A 8 6.63 12.93 -11.46
N LYS A 9 7.16 14.07 -10.99
CA LYS A 9 7.75 15.12 -11.84
C LYS A 9 9.16 14.77 -12.32
N SER A 10 9.87 13.85 -11.65
CA SER A 10 11.21 13.42 -12.06
C SER A 10 11.19 12.23 -13.02
N VAL A 11 10.02 11.80 -13.50
CA VAL A 11 9.90 10.73 -14.50
C VAL A 11 10.53 11.19 -15.81
N GLU A 12 11.49 10.42 -16.29
CA GLU A 12 12.03 10.56 -17.65
C GLU A 12 11.31 9.59 -18.59
N PHE A 13 11.12 9.96 -19.86
CA PHE A 13 10.42 9.12 -20.82
C PHE A 13 11.36 8.67 -21.95
N VAL A 14 11.41 7.37 -22.18
CA VAL A 14 12.07 6.80 -23.37
C VAL A 14 11.09 6.88 -24.54
N VAL A 15 11.55 7.44 -25.64
CA VAL A 15 10.75 7.70 -26.84
C VAL A 15 11.26 6.83 -27.99
N ASP A 16 10.35 6.24 -28.77
CA ASP A 16 10.70 5.45 -29.95
C ASP A 16 11.03 6.32 -31.17
N GLY A 17 11.45 5.68 -32.28
CA GLY A 17 11.76 6.36 -33.54
C GLY A 17 10.58 7.09 -34.19
N ASN A 18 9.34 6.87 -33.72
CA ASN A 18 8.14 7.57 -34.18
C ASN A 18 7.73 8.71 -33.24
N GLY A 19 8.55 9.03 -32.23
CA GLY A 19 8.23 10.08 -31.26
C GLY A 19 7.24 9.65 -30.19
N LYS A 20 6.92 8.36 -30.04
CA LYS A 20 5.98 7.88 -29.02
C LYS A 20 6.70 7.42 -27.77
N LYS A 21 6.20 7.84 -26.60
CA LYS A 21 6.69 7.36 -25.30
C LYS A 21 6.45 5.85 -25.18
N LYS A 22 7.49 5.09 -24.84
CA LYS A 22 7.46 3.63 -24.70
C LYS A 22 7.80 3.14 -23.30
N ALA A 23 8.59 3.90 -22.55
CA ALA A 23 8.88 3.60 -21.16
C ALA A 23 8.96 4.88 -20.33
N ALA A 24 8.74 4.73 -19.03
CA ALA A 24 9.00 5.72 -18.00
C ALA A 24 10.16 5.22 -17.15
N GLN A 25 11.15 6.07 -16.93
CA GLN A 25 12.31 5.79 -16.12
C GLN A 25 12.24 6.61 -14.83
N LEU A 26 12.49 5.91 -13.72
CA LEU A 26 12.51 6.44 -12.37
C LEU A 26 13.84 6.06 -11.72
N SER A 27 14.31 6.85 -10.75
CA SER A 27 15.34 6.35 -9.83
C SER A 27 14.75 5.24 -8.95
N ILE A 28 15.60 4.37 -8.41
CA ILE A 28 15.14 3.29 -7.53
C ILE A 28 14.39 3.84 -6.31
N SER A 29 14.92 4.88 -5.66
CA SER A 29 14.25 5.54 -4.53
C SER A 29 12.87 6.11 -4.89
N ALA A 30 12.70 6.56 -6.13
CA ALA A 30 11.42 7.06 -6.63
C ALA A 30 10.43 5.93 -6.92
N TRP A 31 10.93 4.80 -7.40
CA TRP A 31 10.14 3.59 -7.62
C TRP A 31 9.65 3.00 -6.29
N GLU A 32 10.53 2.83 -5.31
CA GLU A 32 10.20 2.35 -3.96
C GLU A 32 9.12 3.24 -3.31
N ALA A 33 9.34 4.55 -3.30
CA ALA A 33 8.36 5.47 -2.72
C ALA A 33 7.03 5.55 -3.50
N LEU A 34 7.00 5.14 -4.77
CA LEU A 34 5.74 4.97 -5.52
C LEU A 34 5.02 3.68 -5.08
N LEU A 35 5.77 2.58 -4.88
CA LEU A 35 5.21 1.32 -4.38
C LEU A 35 4.66 1.47 -2.97
N ASP A 36 5.45 2.02 -2.04
CA ASP A 36 5.02 2.28 -0.66
C ASP A 36 3.71 3.09 -0.64
N TRP A 37 3.60 4.10 -1.51
CA TRP A 37 2.39 4.91 -1.59
C TRP A 37 1.19 4.14 -2.12
N ILE A 38 1.38 3.19 -3.05
CA ILE A 38 0.29 2.34 -3.54
C ILE A 38 -0.16 1.40 -2.43
N GLU A 39 0.79 0.77 -1.73
CA GLU A 39 0.52 -0.11 -0.59
C GLU A 39 -0.24 0.62 0.52
N ASP A 40 0.20 1.82 0.91
CA ASP A 40 -0.50 2.68 1.88
C ASP A 40 -1.98 2.91 1.50
N ARG A 41 -2.28 3.04 0.20
CA ARG A 41 -3.66 3.26 -0.29
C ARG A 41 -4.49 1.98 -0.24
N GLU A 42 -3.88 0.83 -0.50
CA GLU A 42 -4.54 -0.46 -0.38
C GLU A 42 -4.81 -0.77 1.10
N ASP A 43 -3.83 -0.56 1.98
CA ASP A 43 -3.94 -0.72 3.43
C ASP A 43 -4.99 0.21 4.04
N GLU A 44 -5.07 1.48 3.59
CA GLU A 44 -6.11 2.40 4.02
C GLU A 44 -7.51 1.86 3.72
N GLN A 45 -7.70 1.20 2.58
CA GLN A 45 -8.98 0.61 2.21
C GLN A 45 -9.30 -0.62 3.07
N ILE A 46 -8.32 -1.49 3.33
CA ILE A 46 -8.46 -2.64 4.22
C ILE A 46 -8.86 -2.17 5.63
N PHE A 47 -8.15 -1.16 6.17
CA PHE A 47 -8.43 -0.58 7.48
C PHE A 47 -9.85 -0.02 7.57
N LYS A 48 -10.29 0.76 6.56
CA LYS A 48 -11.66 1.31 6.53
C LYS A 48 -12.70 0.21 6.55
N THR A 49 -12.54 -0.82 5.72
CA THR A 49 -13.47 -1.95 5.68
C THR A 49 -13.50 -2.71 7.00
N ALA A 50 -12.34 -2.96 7.62
CA ALA A 50 -12.24 -3.59 8.92
C ALA A 50 -12.92 -2.76 10.03
N MET A 51 -12.72 -1.44 10.00
CA MET A 51 -13.33 -0.52 10.97
C MET A 51 -14.85 -0.46 10.84
N ASP A 52 -15.38 -0.45 9.62
CA ASP A 52 -16.84 -0.52 9.37
C ASP A 52 -17.45 -1.82 9.92
N GLN A 53 -16.75 -2.94 9.78
CA GLN A 53 -17.18 -4.23 10.34
C GLN A 53 -17.17 -4.20 11.88
N LEU A 54 -16.10 -3.65 12.47
CA LEU A 54 -15.97 -3.51 13.91
C LEU A 54 -17.08 -2.62 14.50
N GLN A 55 -17.42 -1.52 13.84
CA GLN A 55 -18.51 -0.63 14.26
C GLN A 55 -19.88 -1.32 14.21
N LYS A 56 -20.15 -2.16 13.20
CA LYS A 56 -21.42 -2.91 13.09
C LYS A 56 -21.66 -3.87 14.26
N VAL A 57 -20.60 -4.35 14.90
CA VAL A 57 -20.68 -5.23 16.08
C VAL A 57 -20.50 -4.49 17.40
N GLY A 58 -20.58 -3.15 17.39
CA GLY A 58 -20.52 -2.32 18.59
C GLY A 58 -19.11 -2.12 19.13
N GLY A 59 -18.08 -2.23 18.28
CA GLY A 59 -16.70 -1.96 18.68
C GLY A 59 -15.99 -3.12 19.38
N SER A 60 -16.57 -4.32 19.39
CA SER A 60 -15.97 -5.52 20.00
C SER A 60 -15.17 -6.32 18.97
N PRO A 61 -13.82 -6.41 19.08
CA PRO A 61 -12.99 -7.18 18.16
C PRO A 61 -13.36 -8.67 18.12
N GLU A 62 -13.66 -9.26 19.28
CA GLU A 62 -14.11 -10.66 19.40
C GLU A 62 -15.38 -10.91 18.58
N LYS A 63 -16.37 -10.01 18.65
CA LYS A 63 -17.61 -10.11 17.86
C LYS A 63 -17.38 -9.86 16.36
N ALA A 64 -16.31 -9.15 16.01
CA ALA A 64 -15.89 -8.95 14.63
C ALA A 64 -15.09 -10.16 14.08
N GLY A 65 -14.85 -11.18 14.91
CA GLY A 65 -14.07 -12.37 14.55
C GLY A 65 -12.57 -12.13 14.51
N TRP A 66 -12.07 -11.06 15.14
CA TRP A 66 -10.64 -10.79 15.21
C TRP A 66 -9.99 -11.70 16.25
N LEU A 67 -8.78 -12.16 15.93
CA LEU A 67 -7.98 -13.00 16.82
C LEU A 67 -7.12 -12.12 17.73
N ASP A 68 -6.93 -12.56 18.97
CA ASP A 68 -5.95 -11.93 19.87
C ASP A 68 -4.54 -12.27 19.38
N TRP A 69 -3.75 -11.24 19.06
CA TRP A 69 -2.40 -11.38 18.56
C TRP A 69 -1.52 -12.20 19.50
N GLU A 70 -1.61 -11.98 20.83
CA GLU A 70 -0.79 -12.72 21.79
C GLU A 70 -1.13 -14.21 21.82
N ALA A 71 -2.35 -14.58 21.41
CA ALA A 71 -2.79 -15.96 21.35
C ALA A 71 -2.36 -16.70 20.08
N VAL A 72 -2.10 -15.99 18.97
CA VAL A 72 -1.86 -16.61 17.65
C VAL A 72 -0.48 -16.31 17.06
N LYS A 73 0.30 -15.40 17.65
CA LYS A 73 1.61 -15.00 17.11
C LYS A 73 2.58 -16.16 16.88
N ASP A 74 2.55 -17.18 17.73
CA ASP A 74 3.46 -18.34 17.63
C ASP A 74 3.08 -19.27 16.46
N GLU A 75 1.87 -19.14 15.89
CA GLU A 75 1.44 -19.86 14.68
C GLU A 75 1.91 -19.19 13.39
N TRP A 76 2.44 -17.96 13.48
CA TRP A 76 2.88 -17.17 12.31
C TRP A 76 4.35 -17.35 11.94
N ASP A 77 5.18 -17.89 12.84
CA ASP A 77 6.62 -18.10 12.61
C ASP A 77 6.93 -19.38 11.79
N GLU A 78 5.91 -20.08 11.28
CA GLU A 78 6.04 -21.25 10.40
C GLU A 78 5.83 -20.86 8.92
N ASP A 79 6.82 -20.17 8.30
CA ASP A 79 7.23 -20.30 6.87
C ASP A 79 8.37 -19.32 6.49
#